data_AF-A0A0S3G4M1-F1
#
_entry.id   AF-A0A0S3G4M1-F1
#
_cell.length_a   1.000
_cell.length_b   1.000
_cell.length_c   1.000
_cell.angle_alpha   90.00
_cell.angle_beta   90.00
_cell.angle_gamma   90.00
#
_symmetry.space_group_name_H-M   'P 1'
#
loop_
_entity.id
_entity.type
_entity.pdbx_description
1 polymer ?
#
loop_
_entity_poly.entity_id
_entity_poly.type
_entity_poly.pdbx_seq_one_letter_code
_entity_poly.pdbx_strand_id
1 'polypeptide(L)'
;KDPLAKTHFIAEGEVTFKSLLFIPEVQPGESFNKYGTRTDNIKLYVRRVFITDDFQDMMPNYLNFIRGVVDSDDLPLNVSRENLQQHKLLKVIKKKLVRKTLDMIKKLEPEEYDKFWKEFSTNIKLGAIEDSANRTRLAKLLRFLSSAGDKLTSLSEYVERMKEKQEHIYYIAGASRAEVENSPFVERLLKKGYEVLFLTEAIDEYAINAIP
;
A
#
# COMPACT_ATOMS: atom_id res chain seq x y z
N LYS A 1 16.54 14.37 -5.22
CA LYS A 1 16.49 13.88 -3.83
C LYS A 1 16.58 12.37 -3.87
N ASP A 2 17.21 11.78 -2.86
CA ASP A 2 17.28 10.32 -2.74
C ASP A 2 15.87 9.74 -2.46
N PRO A 3 15.61 8.50 -2.88
CA PRO A 3 14.34 7.83 -2.62
C PRO A 3 14.22 7.48 -1.13
N LEU A 4 12.99 7.44 -0.61
CA LEU A 4 12.71 6.94 0.74
C LEU A 4 13.13 5.47 0.88
N ALA A 5 12.86 4.68 -0.16
CA ALA A 5 13.28 3.29 -0.21
C ALA A 5 13.52 2.85 -1.65
N LYS A 6 14.35 1.83 -1.80
CA LYS A 6 14.64 1.21 -3.10
C LYS A 6 14.75 -0.30 -2.97
N THR A 7 14.37 -1.00 -4.03
CA THR A 7 14.59 -2.44 -4.12
C THR A 7 15.07 -2.80 -5.53
N HIS A 8 16.05 -3.70 -5.57
CA HIS A 8 16.48 -4.39 -6.78
C HIS A 8 16.11 -5.85 -6.63
N PHE A 9 15.37 -6.39 -7.60
CA PHE A 9 15.11 -7.82 -7.61
C PHE A 9 15.10 -8.40 -9.01
N ILE A 10 15.47 -9.67 -9.06
CA ILE A 10 15.39 -10.54 -10.23
C ILE A 10 14.24 -11.51 -9.97
N ALA A 11 13.30 -11.59 -10.89
CA ALA A 11 12.25 -12.58 -10.90
C ALA A 11 12.60 -13.69 -11.88
N GLU A 12 12.40 -14.94 -11.46
CA GLU A 12 12.61 -16.14 -12.27
C GLU A 12 11.32 -16.99 -12.30
N GLY A 13 11.29 -18.04 -13.11
CA GLY A 13 10.16 -18.98 -13.25
C GLY A 13 9.34 -18.71 -14.53
N GLU A 14 8.03 -18.49 -14.38
CA GLU A 14 7.11 -18.26 -15.52
C GLU A 14 7.50 -17.04 -16.39
N VAL A 15 8.12 -16.04 -15.77
CA VAL A 15 8.69 -14.88 -16.47
C VAL A 15 9.96 -14.44 -15.76
N THR A 16 10.98 -14.18 -16.56
CA THR A 16 12.29 -13.68 -16.15
C THR A 16 12.37 -12.19 -16.43
N PHE A 17 12.64 -11.41 -15.38
CA PHE A 17 12.87 -9.98 -15.49
C PHE A 17 13.66 -9.44 -14.31
N LYS A 18 14.32 -8.31 -14.52
CA LYS A 18 14.98 -7.52 -13.49
C LYS A 18 14.17 -6.25 -13.25
N SER A 19 14.15 -5.77 -12.02
CA SER A 19 13.54 -4.46 -11.76
C SER A 19 14.21 -3.70 -10.64
N LEU A 20 14.20 -2.38 -10.82
CA LEU A 20 14.61 -1.39 -9.83
C LEU A 20 13.38 -0.54 -9.52
N LEU A 21 12.88 -0.61 -8.29
CA LEU A 21 11.72 0.14 -7.83
C LEU A 21 12.12 1.10 -6.70
N PHE A 22 11.47 2.25 -6.66
CA PHE A 22 11.75 3.34 -5.74
C PHE A 22 10.45 3.92 -5.17
N ILE A 23 10.47 4.18 -3.87
CA ILE A 23 9.45 5.00 -3.19
C ILE A 23 9.99 6.44 -3.12
N PRO A 24 9.32 7.44 -3.70
CA PRO A 24 9.72 8.83 -3.52
C PRO A 24 9.50 9.28 -2.06
N GLU A 25 10.30 10.22 -1.58
CA GLU A 25 10.18 10.77 -0.22
C GLU A 25 8.89 11.59 -0.01
N VAL A 26 8.38 12.20 -1.09
CA VAL A 26 7.19 13.06 -1.06
C VAL A 26 6.24 12.63 -2.16
N GLN A 27 4.96 12.56 -1.84
CA GLN A 27 3.93 12.31 -2.85
C GLN A 27 3.78 13.55 -3.74
N PRO A 28 3.74 13.41 -5.09
CA PRO A 28 3.44 14.56 -5.95
C PRO A 28 2.08 15.17 -5.58
N GLY A 29 2.01 16.48 -5.35
CA GLY A 29 0.81 17.13 -4.78
C GLY A 29 -0.49 16.94 -5.57
N GLU A 30 -0.42 16.65 -6.87
CA GLU A 30 -1.59 16.39 -7.72
C GLU A 30 -2.01 14.90 -7.78
N SER A 31 -1.37 14.01 -7.00
CA SER A 31 -1.57 12.56 -7.12
C SER A 31 -3.02 12.12 -6.87
N PHE A 32 -3.70 12.74 -5.90
CA PHE A 32 -5.11 12.42 -5.61
C PHE A 32 -6.10 13.11 -6.55
N ASN A 33 -5.80 14.34 -7.01
CA ASN A 33 -6.60 15.00 -8.04
C ASN A 33 -6.59 14.22 -9.37
N LYS A 34 -5.51 13.47 -9.61
CA LYS A 34 -5.33 12.57 -10.75
C LYS A 34 -5.56 11.10 -10.36
N TYR A 35 -6.21 10.82 -9.23
CA TYR A 35 -6.48 9.43 -8.85
C TYR A 35 -7.39 8.77 -9.89
N GLY A 36 -7.01 7.59 -10.37
CA GLY A 36 -7.68 6.92 -11.49
C GLY A 36 -7.24 7.41 -12.87
N THR A 37 -6.53 8.54 -12.97
CA THR A 37 -5.85 8.94 -14.20
C THR A 37 -4.60 8.10 -14.37
N ARG A 38 -4.55 7.37 -15.49
CA ARG A 38 -3.46 6.46 -15.82
C ARG A 38 -2.19 7.27 -16.07
N THR A 39 -1.26 7.22 -15.13
CA THR A 39 0.07 7.80 -15.25
C THR A 39 1.09 6.74 -14.87
N ASP A 40 2.08 6.52 -15.73
CA ASP A 40 3.10 5.52 -15.47
C ASP A 40 4.39 6.16 -15.02
N ASN A 41 4.90 5.59 -13.94
CA ASN A 41 6.17 5.96 -13.35
C ASN A 41 7.22 4.84 -13.53
N ILE A 42 6.87 3.78 -14.28
CA ILE A 42 7.71 2.60 -14.53
C ILE A 42 8.03 2.49 -16.02
N LYS A 43 9.32 2.47 -16.34
CA LYS A 43 9.80 2.26 -17.71
C LYS A 43 9.96 0.78 -18.00
N LEU A 44 9.42 0.32 -19.13
CA LEU A 44 9.55 -1.06 -19.59
C LEU A 44 10.65 -1.19 -20.65
N TYR A 45 11.55 -2.11 -20.38
CA TYR A 45 12.62 -2.56 -21.26
C TYR A 45 12.43 -4.04 -21.56
N VAL A 46 12.88 -4.44 -22.74
CA VAL A 46 12.98 -5.84 -23.13
C VAL A 46 14.40 -6.07 -23.63
N ARG A 47 15.13 -6.98 -23.01
CA ARG A 47 16.55 -7.28 -23.32
C ARG A 47 17.39 -6.00 -23.41
N ARG A 48 17.18 -5.07 -22.46
CA ARG A 48 17.83 -3.74 -22.37
C ARG A 48 17.46 -2.76 -23.48
N VAL A 49 16.47 -3.05 -24.31
CA VAL A 49 15.92 -2.12 -25.30
C VAL A 49 14.70 -1.42 -24.68
N PHE A 50 14.70 -0.08 -24.70
CA PHE A 50 13.56 0.70 -24.22
C PHE A 50 12.34 0.47 -25.12
N ILE A 51 11.21 0.09 -24.53
CA ILE A 51 9.97 -0.15 -25.27
C ILE A 51 9.00 1.02 -25.08
N THR A 52 8.69 1.33 -23.83
CA THR A 52 7.75 2.39 -23.47
C THR A 52 7.85 2.75 -22.00
N ASP A 53 7.55 4.00 -21.70
CA ASP A 53 7.25 4.54 -20.37
C ASP A 53 5.78 4.95 -20.23
N ASP A 54 5.00 4.76 -21.29
CA ASP A 54 3.54 4.92 -21.34
C ASP A 54 2.93 3.51 -21.38
N PHE A 55 2.81 2.89 -20.21
CA PHE A 55 2.35 1.52 -20.05
C PHE A 55 1.21 1.43 -19.07
N GLN A 56 0.01 1.76 -19.56
CA GLN A 56 -1.18 1.82 -18.73
C GLN A 56 -1.30 0.59 -17.82
N ASP A 57 -1.38 0.85 -16.51
CA ASP A 57 -1.62 -0.11 -15.43
C ASP A 57 -0.42 -1.01 -15.06
N MET A 58 0.85 -0.59 -15.20
CA MET A 58 2.00 -1.38 -14.69
C MET A 58 1.95 -1.57 -13.17
N MET A 59 1.49 -0.55 -12.45
CA MET A 59 1.11 -0.62 -11.04
C MET A 59 -0.39 -0.33 -10.92
N PRO A 60 -1.07 -0.89 -9.91
CA PRO A 60 -2.43 -0.46 -9.58
C PRO A 60 -2.43 1.01 -9.12
N ASN A 61 -3.58 1.69 -9.25
CA ASN A 61 -3.72 3.12 -8.93
C ASN A 61 -3.17 3.48 -7.54
N TYR A 62 -3.45 2.62 -6.55
CA TYR A 62 -2.99 2.83 -5.18
C TYR A 62 -1.46 2.75 -5.02
N LEU A 63 -0.71 2.19 -5.97
CA LEU A 63 0.76 2.17 -6.02
C LEU A 63 1.34 2.99 -7.17
N ASN A 64 0.59 3.90 -7.79
CA ASN A 64 1.10 4.66 -8.94
C ASN A 64 2.32 5.54 -8.59
N PHE A 65 2.52 5.85 -7.31
CA PHE A 65 3.64 6.66 -6.82
C PHE A 65 5.00 5.95 -6.97
N ILE A 66 5.00 4.62 -7.18
CA ILE A 66 6.22 3.85 -7.35
C ILE A 66 6.88 4.20 -8.68
N ARG A 67 8.16 4.57 -8.61
CA ARG A 67 8.98 4.83 -9.79
C ARG A 67 9.91 3.66 -10.05
N GLY A 68 10.27 3.41 -11.30
CA GLY A 68 11.25 2.37 -11.57
C GLY A 68 11.47 1.98 -13.02
N VAL A 69 12.19 0.88 -13.16
CA VAL A 69 12.48 0.24 -14.44
C VAL A 69 12.24 -1.25 -14.30
N VAL A 70 11.68 -1.85 -15.34
CA VAL A 70 11.51 -3.30 -15.51
C VAL A 70 12.17 -3.69 -16.82
N ASP A 71 13.08 -4.67 -16.78
CA ASP A 71 13.75 -5.22 -17.96
C ASP A 71 13.46 -6.71 -18.06
N SER A 72 12.68 -7.12 -19.06
CA SER A 72 12.27 -8.52 -19.25
C SER A 72 13.04 -9.19 -20.39
N ASP A 73 13.44 -10.44 -20.18
CA ASP A 73 14.11 -11.25 -21.21
C ASP A 73 13.12 -12.03 -22.10
N ASP A 74 11.88 -12.21 -21.60
CA ASP A 74 10.88 -13.13 -22.15
C ASP A 74 9.72 -12.42 -22.89
N LEU A 75 9.57 -11.11 -22.74
CA LEU A 75 8.59 -10.36 -23.52
C LEU A 75 9.05 -10.23 -24.99
N PRO A 76 8.12 -10.24 -25.96
CA PRO A 76 8.48 -10.06 -27.36
C PRO A 76 8.94 -8.63 -27.65
N LEU A 77 10.03 -8.47 -28.40
CA LEU A 77 10.53 -7.16 -28.86
C LEU A 77 9.67 -6.56 -29.99
N ASN A 78 9.26 -7.40 -30.93
CA ASN A 78 8.60 -6.98 -32.16
C ASN A 78 7.07 -7.06 -32.01
N VAL A 79 6.53 -6.33 -31.05
CA VAL A 79 5.09 -6.32 -30.74
C VAL A 79 4.60 -4.87 -30.60
N SER A 80 3.38 -4.60 -31.04
CA SER A 80 2.75 -3.30 -30.77
C SER A 80 2.53 -3.10 -29.27
N ARG A 81 2.47 -1.85 -28.82
CA ARG A 81 2.20 -1.51 -27.41
C ARG A 81 0.88 -2.09 -26.92
N GLU A 82 -0.15 -2.05 -27.76
CA GLU A 82 -1.48 -2.63 -27.49
C GLU A 82 -1.42 -4.14 -27.25
N ASN A 83 -0.74 -4.88 -28.15
CA ASN A 83 -0.57 -6.32 -28.01
C ASN A 83 0.27 -6.67 -26.78
N LEU A 84 1.27 -5.85 -26.44
CA LEU A 84 2.08 -6.03 -25.23
C LEU A 84 1.25 -5.84 -23.95
N GLN A 85 0.33 -4.88 -23.91
CA GLN A 85 -0.59 -4.64 -22.78
C GLN A 85 -1.47 -5.85 -22.48
N GLN A 86 -1.88 -6.58 -23.52
CA GLN A 86 -2.71 -7.77 -23.39
C GLN A 86 -1.90 -9.06 -23.12
N HIS A 87 -0.57 -8.99 -23.18
CA HIS A 87 0.29 -10.16 -23.08
C HIS A 87 0.19 -10.83 -21.69
N LYS A 88 0.05 -12.16 -21.66
CA LYS A 88 -0.19 -12.91 -20.42
C LYS A 88 0.95 -12.77 -19.41
N LEU A 89 2.21 -12.80 -19.87
CA LEU A 89 3.38 -12.66 -18.99
C LEU A 89 3.42 -11.30 -18.28
N LEU A 90 2.87 -10.26 -18.89
CA LEU A 90 2.82 -8.95 -18.27
C LEU A 90 1.94 -8.96 -17.01
N LYS A 91 0.83 -9.69 -17.02
CA LYS A 91 -0.02 -9.86 -15.81
C LYS A 91 0.78 -10.49 -14.66
N VAL A 92 1.70 -11.40 -14.98
CA VAL A 92 2.59 -12.03 -13.99
C VAL A 92 3.61 -11.03 -13.47
N ILE A 93 4.23 -10.23 -14.36
CA ILE A 93 5.14 -9.14 -13.99
C ILE A 93 4.45 -8.18 -13.01
N LYS A 94 3.26 -7.65 -13.37
CA LYS A 94 2.46 -6.73 -12.53
C LYS A 94 2.22 -7.31 -11.13
N LYS A 95 1.78 -8.57 -11.03
CA LYS A 95 1.58 -9.26 -9.74
C LYS A 95 2.87 -9.35 -8.91
N LYS A 96 4.01 -9.68 -9.53
CA LYS A 96 5.30 -9.77 -8.84
C LYS A 96 5.79 -8.39 -8.37
N LEU A 97 5.60 -7.34 -9.19
CA LEU A 97 5.92 -5.95 -8.83
C LEU A 97 5.12 -5.48 -7.61
N VAL A 98 3.79 -5.64 -7.62
CA VAL A 98 2.94 -5.29 -6.48
C VAL A 98 3.39 -6.02 -5.22
N ARG A 99 3.67 -7.33 -5.32
CA ARG A 99 4.16 -8.11 -4.18
C ARG A 99 5.46 -7.54 -3.63
N LYS A 100 6.45 -7.29 -4.48
CA LYS A 100 7.75 -6.75 -4.08
C LYS A 100 7.67 -5.33 -3.53
N THR A 101 6.81 -4.48 -4.07
CA THR A 101 6.55 -3.14 -3.51
C THR A 101 6.03 -3.23 -2.08
N LEU A 102 5.00 -4.05 -1.83
CA LEU A 102 4.44 -4.20 -0.49
C LEU A 102 5.43 -4.86 0.48
N ASP A 103 6.29 -5.77 0.01
CA ASP A 103 7.39 -6.32 0.82
C ASP A 103 8.43 -5.26 1.17
N MET A 104 8.74 -4.35 0.24
CA MET A 104 9.64 -3.23 0.47
C MET A 104 9.07 -2.28 1.53
N ILE A 105 7.78 -1.93 1.44
CA ILE A 105 7.10 -1.08 2.43
C ILE A 105 7.09 -1.73 3.81
N LYS A 106 6.83 -3.04 3.88
CA LYS A 106 6.83 -3.79 5.15
C LYS A 106 8.20 -3.77 5.85
N LYS A 107 9.29 -3.60 5.11
CA LYS A 107 10.67 -3.66 5.62
C LYS A 107 11.25 -2.29 5.97
N LEU A 108 10.50 -1.21 5.85
CA LEU A 108 10.97 0.12 6.26
C LEU A 108 11.22 0.12 7.77
N GLU A 109 12.29 0.77 8.19
CA GLU A 109 12.57 1.00 9.60
C GLU A 109 11.54 1.98 10.20
N PRO A 110 11.33 2.02 11.52
CA PRO A 110 10.26 2.81 12.14
C PRO A 110 10.21 4.28 11.68
N GLU A 111 11.35 4.98 11.65
CA GLU A 111 11.40 6.39 11.24
C GLU A 111 11.12 6.58 9.74
N GLU A 112 11.49 5.62 8.90
CA GLU A 112 11.19 5.63 7.46
C GLU A 112 9.70 5.32 7.22
N TYR A 113 9.14 4.42 8.04
CA TYR A 113 7.74 4.06 7.99
C TYR A 113 6.85 5.23 8.39
N ASP A 114 7.23 6.02 9.39
CA ASP A 114 6.49 7.22 9.79
C ASP A 114 6.44 8.25 8.66
N LYS A 115 7.57 8.47 7.97
CA LYS A 115 7.61 9.33 6.77
C LYS A 115 6.75 8.76 5.65
N PHE A 116 6.86 7.46 5.38
CA PHE A 116 6.05 6.76 4.38
C PHE A 116 4.56 6.92 4.69
N TRP A 117 4.16 6.68 5.92
CA TRP A 117 2.76 6.69 6.33
C TRP A 117 2.18 8.09 6.20
N LYS A 118 2.93 9.13 6.59
CA LYS A 118 2.50 10.52 6.44
C LYS A 118 2.18 10.89 4.99
N GLU A 119 2.93 10.36 4.04
CA GLU A 119 2.77 10.70 2.62
C GLU A 119 1.82 9.74 1.88
N PHE A 120 1.75 8.47 2.27
CA PHE A 120 1.11 7.41 1.47
C PHE A 120 0.08 6.58 2.25
N SER A 121 -0.38 7.00 3.44
CA SER A 121 -1.42 6.28 4.20
C SER A 121 -2.69 6.06 3.38
N THR A 122 -3.21 7.10 2.73
CA THR A 122 -4.40 7.05 1.88
C THR A 122 -4.23 6.03 0.74
N ASN A 123 -3.05 5.96 0.14
CA ASN A 123 -2.73 4.97 -0.88
C ASN A 123 -2.85 3.53 -0.34
N ILE A 124 -2.32 3.26 0.85
CA ILE A 124 -2.43 1.93 1.45
C ILE A 124 -3.87 1.58 1.83
N LYS A 125 -4.63 2.55 2.33
CA LYS A 125 -6.06 2.39 2.64
C LYS A 125 -6.90 2.11 1.38
N LEU A 126 -6.67 2.87 0.29
CA LEU A 126 -7.29 2.60 -1.02
C LEU A 126 -6.93 1.21 -1.52
N GLY A 127 -5.66 0.81 -1.39
CA GLY A 127 -5.24 -0.55 -1.72
C GLY A 127 -6.01 -1.61 -0.94
N ALA A 128 -6.21 -1.42 0.38
CA ALA A 128 -6.96 -2.37 1.20
C ALA A 128 -8.43 -2.49 0.75
N ILE A 129 -9.03 -1.41 0.28
CA ILE A 129 -10.40 -1.39 -0.27
C ILE A 129 -10.45 -2.13 -1.61
N GLU A 130 -9.60 -1.73 -2.56
CA GLU A 130 -9.69 -2.11 -3.98
C GLU A 130 -9.02 -3.46 -4.32
N ASP A 131 -7.89 -3.79 -3.70
CA ASP A 131 -7.09 -4.98 -4.04
C ASP A 131 -7.36 -6.15 -3.08
N SER A 132 -8.46 -6.86 -3.36
CA SER A 132 -8.83 -8.08 -2.63
C SER A 132 -7.72 -9.14 -2.62
N ALA A 133 -6.91 -9.26 -3.67
CA ALA A 133 -5.87 -10.27 -3.80
C ALA A 133 -4.65 -10.00 -2.90
N ASN A 134 -4.38 -8.73 -2.57
CA ASN A 134 -3.30 -8.34 -1.67
C ASN A 134 -3.79 -7.82 -0.31
N ARG A 135 -5.10 -7.84 -0.05
CA ARG A 135 -5.72 -7.22 1.14
C ARG A 135 -5.09 -7.64 2.46
N THR A 136 -4.84 -8.94 2.67
CA THR A 136 -4.18 -9.43 3.89
C THR A 136 -2.78 -8.85 4.10
N ARG A 137 -2.05 -8.55 3.01
CA ARG A 137 -0.72 -7.93 3.09
C ARG A 137 -0.83 -6.43 3.36
N LEU A 138 -1.80 -5.77 2.74
CA LEU A 138 -2.11 -4.35 2.95
C LEU A 138 -2.61 -4.08 4.38
N ALA A 139 -3.45 -4.95 4.94
CA ALA A 139 -3.95 -4.82 6.32
C ALA A 139 -2.81 -4.75 7.36
N LYS A 140 -1.70 -5.46 7.12
CA LYS A 140 -0.51 -5.43 7.99
C LYS A 140 0.26 -4.11 7.92
N LEU A 141 0.04 -3.32 6.89
CA LEU A 141 0.62 -1.99 6.70
C LEU A 141 -0.28 -0.89 7.30
N LEU A 142 -1.51 -1.19 7.67
CA LEU A 142 -2.37 -0.17 8.27
C LEU A 142 -1.87 0.24 9.65
N ARG A 143 -2.05 1.52 9.95
CA ARG A 143 -1.76 2.13 11.24
C ARG A 143 -2.92 3.04 11.64
N PHE A 144 -3.27 3.03 12.92
CA PHE A 144 -4.36 3.80 13.48
C PHE A 144 -3.94 4.39 14.82
N LEU A 145 -4.58 5.48 15.23
CA LEU A 145 -4.50 5.92 16.62
C LEU A 145 -5.34 4.96 17.47
N SER A 146 -5.05 4.87 18.76
CA SER A 146 -5.86 4.08 19.67
C SER A 146 -5.90 4.68 21.06
N SER A 147 -6.83 4.20 21.88
CA SER A 147 -6.93 4.59 23.28
C SER A 147 -5.73 4.18 24.14
N ALA A 148 -4.76 3.42 23.59
CA ALA A 148 -3.56 3.02 24.31
C ALA A 148 -2.47 4.10 24.33
N GLY A 149 -2.56 5.13 23.47
CA GLY A 149 -1.62 6.25 23.51
C GLY A 149 -1.62 7.12 22.26
N ASP A 150 -0.64 8.02 22.18
CA ASP A 150 -0.56 9.03 21.12
C ASP A 150 0.11 8.56 19.83
N LYS A 151 0.72 7.37 19.87
CA LYS A 151 1.41 6.82 18.72
C LYS A 151 0.46 5.98 17.88
N LEU A 152 0.66 6.06 16.57
CA LEU A 152 0.03 5.15 15.64
C LEU A 152 0.43 3.70 15.96
N THR A 153 -0.53 2.79 15.90
CA THR A 153 -0.32 1.36 16.15
C THR A 153 -0.87 0.52 15.00
N SER A 154 -0.24 -0.63 14.75
CA SER A 154 -0.72 -1.61 13.77
C SER A 154 -1.82 -2.50 14.35
N LEU A 155 -2.58 -3.16 13.48
CA LEU A 155 -3.54 -4.19 13.90
C LEU A 155 -2.84 -5.36 14.62
N SER A 156 -1.60 -5.70 14.27
CA SER A 156 -0.87 -6.79 14.93
C SER A 156 -0.48 -6.41 16.36
N GLU A 157 -0.01 -5.18 16.54
CA GLU A 157 0.33 -4.64 17.86
C GLU A 157 -0.92 -4.49 18.75
N TYR A 158 -2.08 -4.11 18.19
CA TYR A 158 -3.35 -4.15 18.91
C TYR A 158 -3.68 -5.58 19.37
N VAL A 159 -3.52 -6.57 18.48
CA VAL A 159 -3.79 -7.98 18.80
C VAL A 159 -2.90 -8.48 19.93
N GLU A 160 -1.63 -8.08 19.96
CA GLU A 160 -0.71 -8.41 21.06
C GLU A 160 -1.15 -7.85 22.42
N ARG A 161 -1.93 -6.75 22.42
CA ARG A 161 -2.47 -6.12 23.63
C ARG A 161 -3.92 -6.52 23.93
N MET A 162 -4.51 -7.41 23.15
CA MET A 162 -5.87 -7.90 23.39
C MET A 162 -5.95 -8.61 24.74
N LYS A 163 -7.07 -8.40 25.43
CA LYS A 163 -7.34 -9.08 26.70
C LYS A 163 -7.58 -10.56 26.50
N GLU A 164 -7.34 -11.34 27.55
CA GLU A 164 -7.77 -12.75 27.59
C GLU A 164 -9.29 -12.82 27.30
N LYS A 165 -9.68 -13.67 26.35
CA LYS A 165 -11.07 -13.84 25.85
C LYS A 165 -11.64 -12.68 25.03
N GLN A 166 -10.83 -11.69 24.64
CA GLN A 166 -11.25 -10.72 23.64
C GLN A 166 -11.22 -11.37 22.26
N GLU A 167 -12.37 -11.38 21.57
CA GLU A 167 -12.49 -12.00 20.23
C GLU A 167 -12.58 -10.96 19.10
N HIS A 168 -12.75 -9.68 19.45
CA HIS A 168 -13.01 -8.60 18.49
C HIS A 168 -12.06 -7.42 18.70
N ILE A 169 -11.68 -6.79 17.60
CA ILE A 169 -11.03 -5.48 17.58
C ILE A 169 -12.12 -4.41 17.68
N TYR A 170 -12.02 -3.54 18.68
CA TYR A 170 -12.95 -2.42 18.82
C TYR A 170 -12.40 -1.18 18.13
N TYR A 171 -13.25 -0.47 17.41
CA TYR A 171 -12.91 0.80 16.78
C TYR A 171 -14.10 1.76 16.83
N ILE A 172 -13.81 3.05 16.67
CA ILE A 172 -14.81 4.11 16.51
C ILE A 172 -14.33 5.07 15.42
N ALA A 173 -15.27 5.53 14.60
CA ALA A 173 -15.03 6.57 13.62
C ALA A 173 -15.62 7.91 14.06
N GLY A 174 -14.94 8.99 13.68
CA GLY A 174 -15.38 10.36 13.97
C GLY A 174 -14.51 11.38 13.23
N ALA A 175 -14.90 12.65 13.27
CA ALA A 175 -14.22 13.71 12.51
C ALA A 175 -12.87 14.12 13.13
N SER A 176 -12.63 13.78 14.39
CA SER A 176 -11.36 14.08 15.07
C SER A 176 -11.08 13.12 16.21
N ARG A 177 -9.80 13.06 16.62
CA ARG A 177 -9.37 12.30 17.80
C ARG A 177 -10.12 12.72 19.07
N ALA A 178 -10.26 14.03 19.29
CA ALA A 178 -10.93 14.56 20.47
C ALA A 178 -12.40 14.13 20.54
N GLU A 179 -13.09 14.07 19.40
CA GLU A 179 -14.47 13.60 19.33
C GLU A 179 -14.59 12.12 19.72
N VAL A 180 -13.75 11.27 19.13
CA VAL A 180 -13.83 9.82 19.37
C VAL A 180 -13.37 9.42 20.77
N GLU A 181 -12.39 10.13 21.35
CA GLU A 181 -11.94 9.91 22.73
C GLU A 181 -13.00 10.28 23.77
N ASN A 182 -13.75 11.36 23.54
CA ASN A 182 -14.82 11.82 24.44
C ASN A 182 -16.19 11.20 24.13
N SER A 183 -16.23 10.22 23.22
CA SER A 183 -17.49 9.60 22.80
C SER A 183 -18.09 8.74 23.92
N PRO A 184 -19.40 8.84 24.21
CA PRO A 184 -20.06 7.97 25.18
C PRO A 184 -20.00 6.48 24.78
N PHE A 185 -19.76 6.19 23.48
CA PHE A 185 -19.66 4.82 22.97
C PHE A 185 -18.35 4.13 23.39
N VAL A 186 -17.26 4.87 23.64
CA VAL A 186 -15.98 4.26 24.06
C VAL A 186 -15.89 4.08 25.57
N GLU A 187 -16.59 4.90 26.36
CA GLU A 187 -16.49 4.90 27.82
C GLU A 187 -16.60 3.51 28.46
N ARG A 188 -17.60 2.72 28.06
CA ARG A 188 -17.84 1.40 28.65
C ARG A 188 -16.73 0.42 28.29
N LEU A 189 -16.19 0.50 27.09
CA LEU A 189 -15.08 -0.35 26.63
C LEU A 189 -13.80 0.01 27.39
N LEU A 190 -13.49 1.31 27.48
CA LEU A 190 -12.32 1.81 28.21
C LEU A 190 -12.40 1.51 29.71
N LYS A 191 -13.56 1.66 30.36
CA LYS A 191 -13.78 1.26 31.77
C LYS A 191 -13.56 -0.24 31.99
N LYS A 192 -13.90 -1.06 30.99
CA LYS A 192 -13.58 -2.51 30.98
C LYS A 192 -12.14 -2.79 30.55
N GLY A 193 -11.35 -1.77 30.22
CA GLY A 193 -9.96 -1.81 29.79
C GLY A 193 -9.74 -2.42 28.41
N TYR A 194 -10.74 -2.40 27.53
CA TYR A 194 -10.54 -2.75 26.12
C TYR A 194 -9.90 -1.56 25.38
N GLU A 195 -8.90 -1.84 24.57
CA GLU A 195 -8.33 -0.85 23.64
C GLU A 195 -9.34 -0.57 22.51
N VAL A 196 -9.45 0.69 22.08
CA VAL A 196 -10.31 1.10 20.96
C VAL A 196 -9.45 1.82 19.92
N LEU A 197 -9.51 1.40 18.67
CA LEU A 197 -8.90 2.12 17.54
C LEU A 197 -9.73 3.36 17.17
N PHE A 198 -9.03 4.42 16.81
CA PHE A 198 -9.60 5.71 16.42
C PHE A 198 -9.44 5.91 14.92
N LEU A 199 -10.57 5.92 14.22
CA LEU A 199 -10.66 6.12 12.77
C LEU A 199 -11.05 7.58 12.53
N THR A 200 -10.07 8.42 12.18
CA THR A 200 -10.27 9.87 12.10
C THR A 200 -10.23 10.40 10.68
N GLU A 201 -9.98 9.54 9.69
CA GLU A 201 -10.04 9.89 8.28
C GLU A 201 -11.25 9.24 7.62
N ALA A 202 -11.93 9.94 6.71
CA ALA A 202 -13.15 9.44 6.07
C ALA A 202 -12.96 8.10 5.34
N ILE A 203 -11.74 7.81 4.88
CA ILE A 203 -11.40 6.56 4.20
C ILE A 203 -11.24 5.38 5.18
N ASP A 204 -11.01 5.62 6.47
CA ASP A 204 -10.69 4.59 7.46
C ASP A 204 -11.81 3.57 7.62
N GLU A 205 -13.06 4.02 7.66
CA GLU A 205 -14.23 3.13 7.77
C GLU A 205 -14.30 2.16 6.59
N TYR A 206 -14.11 2.67 5.37
CA TYR A 206 -14.08 1.83 4.17
C TYR A 206 -12.91 0.85 4.20
N ALA A 207 -11.73 1.30 4.64
CA ALA A 207 -10.54 0.49 4.72
C ALA A 207 -10.67 -0.64 5.75
N ILE A 208 -11.17 -0.34 6.96
CA ILE A 208 -11.42 -1.34 8.00
C ILE A 208 -12.50 -2.34 7.55
N ASN A 209 -13.62 -1.87 7.01
CA ASN A 209 -14.72 -2.74 6.56
C ASN A 209 -14.32 -3.66 5.41
N ALA A 210 -13.27 -3.32 4.65
CA ALA A 210 -12.78 -4.19 3.58
C ALA A 210 -11.99 -5.39 4.10
N ILE A 211 -11.36 -5.26 5.28
CA ILE A 211 -10.51 -6.29 5.90
C ILE A 211 -11.42 -7.41 6.41
N PRO A 212 -11.08 -8.69 6.13
CA PRO A 212 -11.87 -9.84 6.57
C PRO A 212 -11.85 -10.05 8.08
#